data_AF-A0A537M028-F1
#
_entry.id   AF-A0A537M028-F1
#
_cell.length_a   1.000
_cell.length_b   1.000
_cell.length_c   1.000
_cell.angle_alpha   90.00
_cell.angle_beta   90.00
_cell.angle_gamma   90.00
#
_symmetry.space_group_name_H-M   'P 1'
#
loop_
_entity.id
_entity.type
_entity.pdbx_description
1 polymer ?
#
loop_
_entity_poly.entity_id
_entity_poly.type
_entity_poly.pdbx_seq_one_letter_code
_entity_poly.pdbx_strand_id
1 'polypeptide(L)'
;GAITGDAVVGYPGKCTWLHVNNPVLEALYARQGQDFDWAGCIIARTRWGALQEKQLSAYQTVKLARMLDAQGALVTWNHGGNDLVEVMLTIQELERAGIKTVFLTIESDIKVVRLSPELAETGSDEPPLLFSVAEADAIVSTGTLAPAGALPPAGRVVGGTEMTFDQERPDVRTPAGGALDLEALSGAYSPIFGHFDNYGLGRQSYHDY
;
A
#
# COMPACT_ATOMS: atom_id res chain seq x y z
N GLY A 1 11.13 12.23 -12.03
CA GLY A 1 10.34 11.08 -11.58
C GLY A 1 9.19 11.53 -10.68
N ALA A 2 7.97 11.06 -10.89
CA ALA A 2 6.82 11.33 -10.02
C ALA A 2 6.44 10.06 -9.24
N ILE A 3 6.10 10.18 -7.94
CA ILE A 3 5.46 9.07 -7.22
C ILE A 3 3.97 9.21 -7.37
N THR A 4 3.28 8.13 -7.75
CA THR A 4 1.84 8.04 -7.57
C THR A 4 1.57 7.26 -6.28
N GLY A 5 0.75 7.82 -5.38
CA GLY A 5 0.35 7.18 -4.13
C GLY A 5 -1.15 7.33 -3.92
N ASP A 6 -1.83 6.26 -3.55
CA ASP A 6 -3.30 6.27 -3.46
C ASP A 6 -3.81 6.81 -2.11
N ALA A 7 -4.75 7.75 -2.11
CA ALA A 7 -5.43 8.19 -0.90
C ALA A 7 -6.90 7.75 -0.82
N VAL A 8 -7.18 7.12 0.31
CA VAL A 8 -8.45 7.04 1.05
C VAL A 8 -9.18 5.69 1.01
N VAL A 9 -9.14 5.05 2.18
CA VAL A 9 -10.27 4.32 2.78
C VAL A 9 -10.28 4.65 4.27
N GLY A 10 -11.46 4.76 4.88
CA GLY A 10 -11.67 4.75 6.34
C GLY A 10 -11.31 3.40 6.98
N TYR A 11 -10.17 2.84 6.58
CA TYR A 11 -9.56 1.63 7.10
C TYR A 11 -8.70 2.06 8.31
N PRO A 12 -8.90 1.55 9.53
CA PRO A 12 -7.94 1.74 10.62
C PRO A 12 -6.56 1.34 10.12
N GLY A 13 -5.70 2.34 9.88
CA GLY A 13 -4.37 2.15 9.30
C GLY A 13 -4.05 3.07 8.12
N LYS A 14 -4.99 3.41 7.24
CA LYS A 14 -4.69 4.20 6.01
C LYS A 14 -4.87 5.70 6.22
N CYS A 15 -3.98 6.33 6.99
CA CYS A 15 -4.05 7.76 7.31
C CYS A 15 -3.02 8.61 6.55
N THR A 16 -3.22 9.93 6.55
CA THR A 16 -2.31 10.91 5.92
C THR A 16 -0.87 10.79 6.43
N TRP A 17 -0.66 10.33 7.66
CA TRP A 17 0.65 10.06 8.22
C TRP A 17 1.48 9.12 7.35
N LEU A 18 0.88 8.06 6.82
CA LEU A 18 1.60 7.10 5.98
C LEU A 18 1.99 7.68 4.63
N HIS A 19 1.16 8.56 4.07
CA HIS A 19 1.51 9.26 2.85
C HIS A 19 2.72 10.17 3.03
N VAL A 20 2.82 10.86 4.17
CA VAL A 20 3.92 11.79 4.44
C VAL A 20 5.16 11.11 5.03
N ASN A 21 5.04 9.89 5.57
CA ASN A 21 6.16 9.08 6.08
C ASN A 21 6.42 7.84 5.20
N ASN A 22 6.11 7.91 3.91
CA ASN A 22 6.40 6.81 3.01
C ASN A 22 7.92 6.66 2.85
N PRO A 23 8.52 5.49 3.17
CA PRO A 23 9.97 5.29 3.07
C PRO A 23 10.52 5.47 1.65
N VAL A 24 9.67 5.30 0.63
CA VAL A 24 10.01 5.60 -0.76
C VAL A 24 10.37 7.08 -0.93
N LEU A 25 9.70 7.99 -0.22
CA LEU A 25 10.00 9.43 -0.29
C LEU A 25 11.41 9.72 0.19
N GLU A 26 11.80 9.16 1.34
CA GLU A 26 13.15 9.32 1.88
C GLU A 26 14.21 8.81 0.90
N ALA A 27 13.97 7.63 0.31
CA ALA A 27 14.86 7.06 -0.69
C ALA A 27 14.96 7.92 -1.95
N LEU A 28 13.85 8.51 -2.42
CA LEU A 28 13.87 9.40 -3.58
C LEU A 28 14.60 10.71 -3.28
N TYR A 29 14.37 11.33 -2.11
CA TYR A 29 15.09 12.54 -1.71
C TYR A 29 16.60 12.31 -1.63
N ALA A 30 17.04 11.15 -1.13
CA ALA A 30 18.46 10.82 -1.04
C ALA A 30 19.15 10.70 -2.40
N ARG A 31 18.39 10.36 -3.46
CA ARG A 31 18.89 10.14 -4.82
C ARG A 31 18.56 11.29 -5.78
N GLN A 32 17.80 12.28 -5.31
CA GLN A 32 17.44 13.46 -6.08
C GLN A 32 18.69 14.27 -6.47
N GLY A 33 18.76 14.66 -7.75
CA GLY A 33 19.90 15.38 -8.32
C GLY A 33 21.15 14.50 -8.52
N GLN A 34 21.08 13.21 -8.18
CA GLN A 34 22.15 12.23 -8.44
C GLN A 34 21.78 11.33 -9.61
N ASP A 35 20.71 10.55 -9.47
CA ASP A 35 20.26 9.62 -10.52
C ASP A 35 19.05 10.16 -11.30
N PHE A 36 18.26 11.03 -10.68
CA PHE A 36 17.06 11.62 -11.27
C PHE A 36 16.67 12.92 -10.58
N ASP A 37 15.90 13.75 -11.29
CA ASP A 37 15.20 14.88 -10.70
C ASP A 37 13.80 14.46 -10.26
N TRP A 38 13.51 14.61 -8.98
CA TRP A 38 12.19 14.31 -8.43
C TRP A 38 11.23 15.48 -8.69
N ALA A 39 10.16 15.20 -9.44
CA ALA A 39 9.20 16.20 -9.89
C ALA A 39 8.03 16.38 -8.91
N GLY A 40 7.81 15.40 -8.02
CA GLY A 40 6.82 15.47 -6.96
C GLY A 40 6.00 14.18 -6.77
N CYS A 41 4.88 14.32 -6.07
CA CYS A 41 3.92 13.26 -5.79
C CYS A 41 2.55 13.58 -6.36
N ILE A 42 1.92 12.57 -6.97
CA ILE A 42 0.53 12.59 -7.40
C ILE A 42 -0.23 11.65 -6.50
N ILE A 43 -1.26 12.16 -5.84
CA ILE A 43 -2.11 11.33 -5.01
C ILE A 43 -3.39 10.99 -5.77
N ALA A 44 -3.64 9.70 -6.02
CA ALA A 44 -4.73 9.23 -6.87
C ALA A 44 -5.66 8.30 -6.10
N ARG A 45 -6.91 8.73 -5.87
CA ARG A 45 -7.90 7.91 -5.19
C ARG A 45 -8.25 6.64 -6.00
N THR A 46 -8.28 5.50 -5.33
CA THR A 46 -8.82 4.22 -5.84
C THR A 46 -10.18 3.85 -5.23
N ARG A 47 -10.67 2.61 -5.48
CA ARG A 47 -11.98 2.08 -5.10
C ARG A 47 -13.18 2.78 -5.71
N TRP A 48 -13.03 3.26 -6.94
CA TRP A 48 -14.19 3.66 -7.72
C TRP A 48 -15.08 2.46 -8.04
N GLY A 49 -16.40 2.65 -7.97
CA GLY A 49 -17.35 1.55 -8.13
C GLY A 49 -17.49 1.11 -9.58
N ALA A 50 -17.47 2.06 -10.51
CA ALA A 50 -17.61 1.79 -11.94
C ALA A 50 -16.24 1.78 -12.66
N LEU A 51 -16.09 0.89 -13.63
CA LEU A 51 -14.89 0.80 -14.48
C LEU A 51 -14.57 2.14 -15.17
N GLN A 52 -15.59 2.88 -15.60
CA GLN A 52 -15.40 4.19 -16.24
C GLN A 52 -14.75 5.20 -15.30
N GLU A 53 -15.11 5.18 -14.01
CA GLU A 53 -14.51 6.06 -13.00
C GLU A 53 -13.06 5.66 -12.71
N LYS A 54 -12.77 4.35 -12.68
CA LYS A 54 -11.41 3.82 -12.58
C LYS A 54 -10.52 4.31 -13.73
N GLN A 55 -11.03 4.23 -14.97
CA GLN A 55 -10.34 4.73 -16.17
C GLN A 55 -10.13 6.26 -16.11
N LEU A 56 -11.12 7.00 -15.62
CA LEU A 56 -11.00 8.46 -15.48
C LEU A 56 -9.91 8.84 -14.46
N SER A 57 -9.80 8.10 -13.35
CA SER A 57 -8.74 8.30 -12.36
C SER A 57 -7.34 8.11 -12.98
N ALA A 58 -7.16 7.09 -13.81
CA ALA A 58 -5.93 6.86 -14.57
C ALA A 58 -5.60 8.06 -15.50
N TYR A 59 -6.57 8.53 -16.28
CA TYR A 59 -6.36 9.69 -17.16
C TYR A 59 -6.02 10.98 -16.42
N GLN A 60 -6.63 11.23 -15.26
CA GLN A 60 -6.26 12.39 -14.43
C GLN A 60 -4.83 12.27 -13.90
N THR A 61 -4.41 11.07 -13.52
CA THR A 61 -3.03 10.81 -13.07
C THR A 61 -2.03 11.07 -14.19
N VAL A 62 -2.29 10.59 -15.41
CA VAL A 62 -1.44 10.87 -16.58
C VAL A 62 -1.37 12.35 -16.91
N LYS A 63 -2.52 13.05 -16.84
CA LYS A 63 -2.56 14.51 -17.06
C LYS A 63 -1.66 15.25 -16.07
N LEU A 64 -1.74 14.92 -14.78
CA LEU A 64 -0.90 15.53 -13.75
C LEU A 64 0.57 15.19 -13.96
N ALA A 65 0.90 13.94 -14.30
CA ALA A 65 2.27 13.52 -14.58
C ALA A 65 2.89 14.29 -15.76
N ARG A 66 2.11 14.53 -16.83
CA ARG A 66 2.54 15.37 -17.95
C ARG A 66 2.70 16.85 -17.58
N MET A 67 1.83 17.38 -16.70
CA MET A 67 1.98 18.76 -16.21
C MET A 67 3.23 18.95 -15.37
N LEU A 68 3.71 17.89 -14.71
CA LEU A 68 4.98 17.85 -13.99
C LEU A 68 6.19 17.53 -14.90
N ASP A 69 5.96 17.39 -16.21
CA ASP A 69 6.96 16.95 -17.20
C ASP A 69 7.69 15.67 -16.74
N ALA A 70 6.95 14.70 -16.20
CA ALA A 70 7.53 13.46 -15.69
C ALA A 70 7.87 12.50 -16.84
N GLN A 71 9.12 12.03 -16.91
CA GLN A 71 9.56 10.97 -17.85
C GLN A 71 9.45 9.56 -17.26
N GLY A 72 9.27 9.47 -15.95
CA GLY A 72 9.03 8.20 -15.28
C GLY A 72 8.28 8.33 -13.96
N ALA A 73 7.66 7.24 -13.54
CA ALA A 73 6.85 7.16 -12.34
C ALA A 73 7.13 5.89 -11.51
N LEU A 74 7.32 6.08 -10.21
CA LEU A 74 7.31 4.98 -9.25
C LEU A 74 5.89 4.87 -8.68
N VAL A 75 5.21 3.79 -9.03
CA VAL A 75 3.81 3.56 -8.66
C VAL A 75 3.77 2.77 -7.37
N THR A 76 3.18 3.37 -6.34
CA THR A 76 2.91 2.75 -5.05
C THR A 76 1.41 2.68 -4.83
N TRP A 77 0.96 1.72 -4.03
CA TRP A 77 -0.47 1.51 -3.83
C TRP A 77 -0.78 1.04 -2.42
N ASN A 78 -2.04 1.20 -2.05
CA ASN A 78 -2.51 0.97 -0.70
C ASN A 78 -3.13 -0.43 -0.51
N HIS A 79 -2.65 -1.45 -1.22
CA HIS A 79 -3.01 -2.88 -1.13
C HIS A 79 -4.51 -3.22 -0.93
N GLY A 80 -5.10 -3.81 -1.97
CA GLY A 80 -6.46 -4.39 -1.95
C GLY A 80 -6.94 -4.78 -3.35
N GLY A 81 -7.59 -5.94 -3.48
CA GLY A 81 -7.93 -6.52 -4.80
C GLY A 81 -8.68 -5.59 -5.78
N ASN A 82 -9.61 -4.75 -5.29
CA ASN A 82 -10.33 -3.79 -6.15
C ASN A 82 -9.43 -2.64 -6.65
N ASP A 83 -8.47 -2.24 -5.81
CA ASP A 83 -7.57 -1.10 -6.00
C ASP A 83 -6.57 -1.43 -7.12
N LEU A 84 -6.22 -2.72 -7.25
CA LEU A 84 -5.27 -3.22 -8.25
C LEU A 84 -5.69 -2.88 -9.68
N VAL A 85 -6.98 -2.90 -9.97
CA VAL A 85 -7.49 -2.55 -11.31
C VAL A 85 -7.15 -1.10 -11.66
N GLU A 86 -7.35 -0.17 -10.74
CA GLU A 86 -7.03 1.25 -10.96
C GLU A 86 -5.53 1.49 -11.09
N VAL A 87 -4.73 0.79 -10.28
CA VAL A 87 -3.26 0.86 -10.34
C VAL A 87 -2.76 0.38 -11.70
N MET A 88 -3.25 -0.77 -12.18
CA MET A 88 -2.86 -1.32 -13.47
C MET A 88 -3.33 -0.44 -14.64
N LEU A 89 -4.55 0.09 -14.59
CA LEU A 89 -5.02 1.05 -15.60
C LEU A 89 -4.18 2.32 -15.59
N THR A 90 -3.75 2.79 -14.42
CA THR A 90 -2.86 3.96 -14.30
C THR A 90 -1.49 3.67 -14.90
N ILE A 91 -0.89 2.51 -14.62
CA ILE A 91 0.37 2.07 -15.23
C ILE A 91 0.25 2.00 -16.75
N GLN A 92 -0.79 1.34 -17.24
CA GLN A 92 -1.06 1.22 -18.68
C GLN A 92 -1.12 2.58 -19.36
N GLU A 93 -1.87 3.52 -18.80
CA GLU A 93 -2.03 4.84 -19.42
C GLU A 93 -0.80 5.74 -19.27
N LEU A 94 0.00 5.59 -18.20
CA LEU A 94 1.30 6.26 -18.07
C LEU A 94 2.29 5.78 -19.13
N GLU A 95 2.42 4.46 -19.31
CA GLU A 95 3.30 3.84 -20.30
C GLU A 95 2.92 4.24 -21.72
N ARG A 96 1.62 4.17 -22.06
CA ARG A 96 1.09 4.65 -23.35
C ARG A 96 1.33 6.14 -23.59
N ALA A 97 1.42 6.91 -22.52
CA ALA A 97 1.73 8.33 -22.57
C ALA A 97 3.22 8.64 -22.73
N GLY A 98 4.09 7.61 -22.74
CA GLY A 98 5.56 7.74 -22.82
C GLY A 98 6.24 7.94 -21.46
N ILE A 99 5.54 7.70 -20.35
CA ILE A 99 6.06 7.84 -18.98
C ILE A 99 6.37 6.44 -18.46
N LYS A 100 7.65 6.09 -18.34
CA LYS A 100 8.06 4.75 -17.90
C LYS A 100 7.72 4.54 -16.43
N THR A 101 7.25 3.35 -16.08
CA THR A 101 6.73 3.04 -14.75
C THR A 101 7.52 1.92 -14.10
N VAL A 102 7.64 2.00 -12.78
CA VAL A 102 8.04 0.88 -11.93
C VAL A 102 6.93 0.68 -10.92
N PHE A 103 6.39 -0.52 -10.82
CA PHE A 103 5.36 -0.86 -9.86
C PHE A 103 5.97 -1.52 -8.64
N LEU A 104 5.88 -0.85 -7.49
CA LEU A 104 6.28 -1.41 -6.21
C LEU A 104 5.05 -2.05 -5.56
N THR A 105 5.11 -3.36 -5.33
CA THR A 105 3.98 -4.14 -4.82
C THR A 105 4.44 -5.30 -3.95
N ILE A 106 3.49 -6.08 -3.47
CA ILE A 106 3.74 -7.29 -2.68
C ILE A 106 3.37 -8.52 -3.48
N GLU A 107 3.89 -9.66 -3.08
CA GLU A 107 3.75 -10.93 -3.81
C GLU A 107 2.35 -11.53 -3.79
N SER A 108 1.51 -11.24 -2.80
CA SER A 108 0.14 -11.77 -2.76
C SER A 108 -0.74 -11.00 -1.76
N ASP A 109 -2.04 -10.96 -2.04
CA ASP A 109 -3.04 -10.57 -1.05
C ASP A 109 -3.28 -11.76 -0.10
N ILE A 110 -2.69 -11.70 1.09
CA ILE A 110 -2.75 -12.77 2.11
C ILE A 110 -4.18 -13.14 2.53
N LYS A 111 -5.18 -12.33 2.16
CA LYS A 111 -6.56 -12.70 2.39
C LYS A 111 -6.99 -14.01 1.73
N VAL A 112 -6.36 -14.40 0.62
CA VAL A 112 -6.80 -15.58 -0.15
C VAL A 112 -6.03 -16.85 0.25
N VAL A 113 -4.79 -16.70 0.73
CA VAL A 113 -3.96 -17.83 1.15
C VAL A 113 -3.39 -17.54 2.54
N ARG A 114 -3.80 -18.33 3.54
CA ARG A 114 -2.94 -18.55 4.71
C ARG A 114 -1.68 -19.24 4.19
N LEU A 115 -0.72 -18.44 3.74
CA LEU A 115 0.58 -18.94 3.31
C LEU A 115 1.22 -19.52 4.56
N SER A 116 1.18 -20.85 4.66
CA SER A 116 2.07 -21.53 5.60
C SER A 116 3.51 -21.15 5.23
N PRO A 117 4.46 -21.20 6.19
CA PRO A 117 5.86 -20.96 5.89
C PRO A 117 6.36 -21.76 4.67
N GLU A 118 5.84 -22.98 4.47
CA GLU A 118 6.16 -23.79 3.30
C GLU A 118 5.66 -23.17 1.98
N LEU A 119 4.43 -22.66 1.94
CA LEU A 119 3.86 -22.00 0.76
C LEU A 119 4.48 -20.62 0.47
N ALA A 120 5.01 -19.94 1.49
CA ALA A 120 5.74 -18.68 1.30
C ALA A 120 7.06 -18.89 0.55
N GLU A 121 7.71 -20.04 0.73
CA GLU A 121 8.97 -20.38 0.03
C GLU A 121 8.73 -20.93 -1.39
N THR A 122 7.68 -21.72 -1.59
CA THR A 122 7.42 -22.38 -2.88
C THR A 122 6.44 -21.61 -3.78
N GLY A 123 5.73 -20.63 -3.23
CA GLY A 123 4.59 -19.99 -3.87
C GLY A 123 3.32 -20.83 -3.81
N SER A 124 2.20 -20.20 -4.17
CA SER A 124 0.89 -20.84 -4.37
C SER A 124 0.56 -20.97 -5.85
N ASP A 125 -0.36 -21.87 -6.20
CA ASP A 125 -0.95 -21.94 -7.56
C ASP A 125 -1.81 -20.70 -7.90
N GLU A 126 -2.14 -19.87 -6.91
CA GLU A 126 -2.88 -18.63 -7.13
C GLU A 126 -2.00 -17.53 -7.74
N PRO A 127 -2.53 -16.79 -8.73
CA PRO A 127 -1.78 -15.71 -9.35
C PRO A 127 -1.49 -14.60 -8.33
N PRO A 128 -0.25 -14.10 -8.26
CA PRO A 128 0.16 -13.08 -7.28
C PRO A 128 -0.59 -11.75 -7.46
N LEU A 129 -1.04 -11.47 -8.69
CA LEU A 129 -1.82 -10.29 -9.05
C LEU A 129 -3.13 -10.73 -9.70
N LEU A 130 -4.27 -10.28 -9.16
CA LEU A 130 -5.61 -10.60 -9.67
C LEU A 130 -5.88 -10.00 -11.06
N PHE A 131 -5.16 -8.96 -11.43
CA PHE A 131 -5.27 -8.27 -12.70
C PHE A 131 -3.91 -7.69 -13.09
N SER A 132 -3.57 -7.78 -14.38
CA SER A 132 -2.34 -7.23 -14.93
C SER A 132 -2.58 -6.72 -16.35
N VAL A 133 -1.70 -5.83 -16.78
CA VAL A 133 -1.65 -5.28 -18.14
C VAL A 133 -0.25 -5.51 -18.71
N ALA A 134 -0.12 -5.64 -20.03
CA ALA A 134 1.17 -5.92 -20.67
C ALA A 134 2.18 -4.78 -20.46
N GLU A 135 1.70 -3.56 -20.26
CA GLU A 135 2.52 -2.38 -19.99
C GLU A 135 3.17 -2.40 -18.58
N ALA A 136 2.70 -3.23 -17.64
CA ALA A 136 3.31 -3.37 -16.32
C ALA A 136 4.49 -4.37 -16.36
N ASP A 137 5.57 -4.00 -17.05
CA ASP A 137 6.73 -4.87 -17.31
C ASP A 137 7.87 -4.72 -16.28
N ALA A 138 7.81 -3.70 -15.41
CA ALA A 138 8.77 -3.46 -14.34
C ALA A 138 8.09 -3.51 -12.97
N ILE A 139 8.08 -4.68 -12.35
CA ILE A 139 7.46 -4.91 -11.03
C ILE A 139 8.54 -5.28 -10.01
N VAL A 140 8.53 -4.60 -8.87
CA VAL A 140 9.40 -4.86 -7.73
C VAL A 140 8.55 -5.35 -6.57
N SER A 141 8.83 -6.56 -6.10
CA SER A 141 8.22 -7.12 -4.89
C SER A 141 8.90 -6.57 -3.64
N THR A 142 8.12 -6.21 -2.62
CA THR A 142 8.59 -5.98 -1.24
C THR A 142 8.47 -7.22 -0.35
N GLY A 143 8.20 -8.39 -0.95
CA GLY A 143 8.05 -9.67 -0.27
C GLY A 143 6.62 -10.01 0.15
N THR A 144 6.50 -11.14 0.84
CA THR A 144 5.26 -11.72 1.36
C THR A 144 5.00 -11.32 2.82
N LEU A 145 3.73 -11.07 3.13
CA LEU A 145 3.21 -10.60 4.42
C LEU A 145 3.07 -11.68 5.52
N ALA A 146 3.99 -12.64 5.60
CA ALA A 146 3.94 -13.71 6.61
C ALA A 146 5.05 -13.56 7.66
N PRO A 147 4.94 -12.66 8.65
CA PRO A 147 5.89 -12.63 9.75
C PRO A 147 5.78 -13.94 10.53
N ALA A 148 6.89 -14.67 10.66
CA ALA A 148 6.92 -16.02 11.24
C ALA A 148 6.69 -16.06 12.78
N GLY A 149 6.33 -14.96 13.44
CA GLY A 149 6.21 -14.94 14.90
C GLY A 149 5.37 -13.79 15.47
N ALA A 150 4.82 -14.04 16.66
CA ALA A 150 4.12 -13.03 17.44
C ALA A 150 5.08 -11.98 18.00
N LEU A 151 4.67 -10.71 18.03
CA LEU A 151 5.37 -9.71 18.83
C LEU A 151 5.09 -9.96 20.31
N PRO A 152 6.08 -9.78 21.19
CA PRO A 152 5.88 -9.90 22.62
C PRO A 152 4.90 -8.82 23.13
N PRO A 153 4.29 -9.02 24.31
CA PRO A 153 3.49 -8.00 24.98
C PRO A 153 4.19 -6.65 25.04
N ALA A 154 3.46 -5.58 24.69
CA ALA A 154 3.99 -4.22 24.81
C ALA A 154 4.24 -3.87 26.29
N GLY A 155 5.41 -3.31 26.60
CA GLY A 155 5.74 -2.88 27.98
C GLY A 155 4.85 -1.74 28.50
N ARG A 156 4.16 -1.04 27.60
CA ARG A 156 3.18 0.00 27.92
C ARG A 156 2.15 0.09 26.79
N VAL A 157 0.87 0.09 27.17
CA VAL A 157 -0.25 0.37 26.26
C VAL A 157 -0.69 1.81 26.42
N VAL A 158 -0.88 2.52 25.30
CA VAL A 158 -1.46 3.86 25.28
C VAL A 158 -2.72 3.81 24.42
N GLY A 159 -3.89 4.05 25.01
CA GLY A 159 -5.18 4.01 24.30
C GLY A 159 -6.12 2.94 24.85
N GLY A 160 -6.87 2.28 23.97
CA GLY A 160 -7.86 1.25 24.32
C GLY A 160 -7.24 -0.02 24.88
N THR A 161 -8.08 -0.87 25.49
CA THR A 161 -7.68 -2.16 26.07
C THR A 161 -7.71 -3.32 25.07
N GLU A 162 -8.35 -3.11 23.92
CA GLU A 162 -8.57 -4.10 22.88
C GLU A 162 -8.40 -3.46 21.50
N MET A 163 -8.03 -4.29 20.53
CA MET A 163 -7.82 -3.94 19.13
C MET A 163 -8.57 -4.94 18.25
N THR A 164 -8.93 -4.53 17.04
CA THR A 164 -9.47 -5.44 16.01
C THR A 164 -8.56 -5.38 14.80
N PHE A 165 -7.95 -6.52 14.48
CA PHE A 165 -7.02 -6.66 13.36
C PHE A 165 -7.70 -7.22 12.12
N ASP A 166 -8.68 -8.11 12.33
CA ASP A 166 -9.44 -8.73 11.26
C ASP A 166 -10.77 -7.99 11.07
N GLN A 167 -10.92 -7.29 9.95
CA GLN A 167 -12.16 -6.57 9.63
C GLN A 167 -13.29 -7.47 9.16
N GLU A 168 -12.98 -8.67 8.67
CA GLU A 168 -13.99 -9.65 8.26
C GLU A 168 -14.51 -10.43 9.47
N ARG A 169 -13.75 -10.41 10.56
CA ARG A 169 -14.14 -10.90 11.88
C ARG A 169 -14.04 -9.78 12.94
N PRO A 170 -14.84 -8.71 12.81
CA PRO A 170 -14.74 -7.53 13.68
C PRO A 170 -15.12 -7.81 15.14
N ASP A 171 -15.77 -8.94 15.38
CA ASP A 171 -16.09 -9.52 16.69
C ASP A 171 -14.87 -10.10 17.40
N VAL A 172 -13.80 -10.43 16.67
CA VAL A 172 -12.54 -10.88 17.24
C VAL A 172 -11.77 -9.68 17.79
N ARG A 173 -11.65 -9.63 19.12
CA ARG A 173 -10.89 -8.61 19.85
C ARG A 173 -9.56 -9.19 20.32
N THR A 174 -8.47 -8.48 20.03
CA THR A 174 -7.13 -8.81 20.53
C THR A 174 -6.78 -7.87 21.69
N PRO A 175 -6.36 -8.39 22.85
CA PRO A 175 -5.94 -7.55 23.97
C PRO A 175 -4.74 -6.67 23.59
N ALA A 176 -4.85 -5.36 23.79
CA ALA A 176 -3.81 -4.39 23.39
C ALA A 176 -2.49 -4.57 24.17
N GLY A 177 -2.55 -5.13 25.38
CA GLY A 177 -1.38 -5.44 26.19
C GLY A 177 -0.89 -6.89 26.07
N GLY A 178 -1.52 -7.69 25.21
CA GLY A 178 -1.13 -9.09 24.97
C GLY A 178 -0.02 -9.21 23.92
N ALA A 179 0.45 -10.44 23.70
CA ALA A 179 1.25 -10.75 22.53
C ALA A 179 0.43 -10.46 21.26
N LEU A 180 1.07 -9.87 20.25
CA LEU A 180 0.40 -9.55 18.99
C LEU A 180 0.73 -10.61 17.96
N ASP A 181 -0.29 -11.34 17.55
CA ASP A 181 -0.19 -12.27 16.43
C ASP A 181 -0.10 -11.50 15.11
N LEU A 182 1.09 -11.52 14.50
CA LEU A 182 1.33 -10.86 13.23
C LEU A 182 0.66 -11.56 12.04
N GLU A 183 0.31 -12.84 12.17
CA GLU A 183 -0.46 -13.56 11.13
C GLU A 183 -1.90 -13.04 11.08
N ALA A 184 -2.51 -12.77 12.25
CA ALA A 184 -3.82 -12.14 12.35
C ALA A 184 -3.86 -10.67 11.87
N LEU A 185 -2.70 -10.03 11.77
CA LEU A 185 -2.50 -8.65 11.29
C LEU A 185 -2.31 -8.55 9.77
N SER A 186 -2.05 -9.67 9.10
CA SER A 186 -1.74 -9.73 7.66
C SER A 186 -2.84 -9.15 6.76
N GLY A 187 -4.10 -9.26 7.17
CA GLY A 187 -5.25 -8.67 6.46
C GLY A 187 -5.35 -7.13 6.55
N ALA A 188 -4.54 -6.49 7.41
CA ALA A 188 -4.55 -5.06 7.69
C ALA A 188 -3.27 -4.31 7.30
N TYR A 189 -2.31 -5.02 6.71
CA TYR A 189 -0.99 -4.49 6.44
C TYR A 189 -0.85 -4.01 4.99
N SER A 190 -0.40 -2.76 4.81
CA SER A 190 0.20 -2.32 3.55
C SER A 190 1.73 -2.25 3.73
N PRO A 191 2.51 -3.14 3.09
CA PRO A 191 3.96 -3.27 3.31
C PRO A 191 4.75 -2.05 2.87
N ILE A 192 4.24 -1.33 1.87
CA ILE A 192 4.86 -0.10 1.35
C ILE A 192 4.94 0.97 2.44
N PHE A 193 3.99 0.96 3.39
CA PHE A 193 3.86 2.00 4.41
C PHE A 193 4.27 1.57 5.82
N GLY A 194 4.75 0.34 6.02
CA GLY A 194 5.19 -0.13 7.34
C GLY A 194 4.15 0.11 8.44
N HIS A 195 3.05 -0.64 8.41
CA HIS A 195 1.86 -0.43 9.25
C HIS A 195 2.02 -0.76 10.76
N PHE A 196 3.20 -0.58 11.34
CA PHE A 196 3.35 -0.51 12.81
C PHE A 196 3.77 0.91 13.21
N ASP A 197 2.78 1.75 13.50
CA ASP A 197 2.98 2.93 14.32
C ASP A 197 3.20 2.49 15.78
N ASN A 198 4.45 2.09 16.09
CA ASN A 198 4.88 1.78 17.46
C ASN A 198 4.86 3.00 18.40
N TYR A 199 4.52 4.19 17.90
CA TYR A 199 4.60 5.46 18.63
C TYR A 199 3.23 6.08 18.96
N GLY A 200 2.12 5.45 18.57
CA GLY A 200 0.78 5.85 19.01
C GLY A 200 0.36 7.25 18.54
N LEU A 201 0.82 7.68 17.37
CA LEU A 201 0.50 8.98 16.76
C LEU A 201 -0.81 8.97 15.96
N GLY A 202 -1.53 7.84 15.94
CA GLY A 202 -2.90 7.68 15.41
C GLY A 202 -4.00 8.55 16.05
N ARG A 203 -3.66 9.59 16.82
CA ARG A 203 -4.59 10.64 17.26
C ARG A 203 -4.39 11.93 16.46
N GLN A 204 -4.81 11.93 15.20
CA GLN A 204 -4.96 13.16 14.41
C GLN A 204 -6.34 13.27 13.73
N SER A 205 -7.40 12.77 14.38
CA SER A 205 -8.73 13.34 14.16
C SER A 205 -9.09 14.20 15.37
N TYR A 206 -9.01 15.52 15.18
CA TYR A 206 -9.49 16.55 16.10
C TYR A 206 -11.01 16.44 16.22
N HIS A 207 -11.50 15.56 17.08
CA HIS A 207 -12.81 15.70 17.69
C HIS A 207 -12.70 15.14 19.11
N ASP A 208 -13.09 15.98 20.06
CA ASP A 208 -13.14 15.79 21.51
C ASP A 208 -11.83 16.03 22.29
N TYR A 209 -11.48 17.31 22.37
CA TYR A 209 -11.11 17.95 23.64
C TYR A 209 -12.37 18.47 24.33
#